data_AF-A0A7Y2C8S8-F1
#
_entry.id   AF-A0A7Y2C8S8-F1
#
_cell.length_a   1.000
_cell.length_b   1.000
_cell.length_c   1.000
_cell.angle_alpha   90.00
_cell.angle_beta   90.00
_cell.angle_gamma   90.00
#
_symmetry.space_group_name_H-M   'P 1'
#
loop_
_entity.id
_entity.type
_entity.pdbx_description
1 polymer ?
#
loop_
_entity_poly.entity_id
_entity_poly.type
_entity_poly.pdbx_seq_one_letter_code
_entity_poly.pdbx_strand_id
1 'polypeptide(L)'
;MKRFYFVLIPLFLCAQAAVAQNLRVNEALSSNSSTFVDEDGESVDWIELFNGSSSSVQLQGYGITDDPTNRFKWVMPYLELEPGGFSVLFASGKDRRGLDGRWETIVAPGDLWQYTPGTTSIDASWINNGFDDSSWSTGPAGIGYGDGDDATQTGAITSLFARHTFSVSDTSALISASLHMDYDD
;
A
#
# COMPACT_ATOMS: atom_id res chain seq x y z
N MET A 1 24.22 -66.59 -16.62
CA MET A 1 24.04 -65.74 -15.42
C MET A 1 22.90 -64.76 -15.70
N LYS A 2 21.77 -64.85 -14.99
CA LYS A 2 20.63 -63.95 -15.21
C LYS A 2 20.87 -62.64 -14.44
N ARG A 3 20.90 -61.51 -15.15
CA ARG A 3 21.07 -60.18 -14.54
C ARG A 3 19.68 -59.64 -14.18
N PHE A 4 19.47 -59.33 -12.90
CA PHE A 4 18.29 -58.60 -12.43
C PHE A 4 18.64 -57.13 -12.30
N TYR A 5 17.84 -56.26 -12.90
CA TYR A 5 17.97 -54.82 -12.77
C TYR A 5 16.94 -54.34 -11.75
N PHE A 6 17.42 -53.69 -10.68
CA PHE A 6 16.58 -52.94 -9.76
C PHE A 6 16.39 -51.53 -10.34
N VAL A 7 15.13 -51.18 -10.61
CA VAL A 7 14.76 -49.80 -10.96
C VAL A 7 14.41 -49.09 -9.66
N LEU A 8 15.23 -48.12 -9.28
CA LEU A 8 14.96 -47.21 -8.18
C LEU A 8 14.06 -46.09 -8.72
N ILE A 9 12.80 -46.02 -8.26
CA ILE A 9 11.90 -44.92 -8.57
C ILE A 9 12.08 -43.87 -7.47
N PRO A 10 12.64 -42.68 -7.75
CA PRO A 10 12.76 -41.63 -6.74
C PRO A 10 11.35 -41.11 -6.42
N LEU A 11 10.95 -41.24 -5.16
CA LEU A 11 9.73 -40.63 -4.64
C LEU A 11 9.98 -39.12 -4.49
N PHE A 12 9.53 -38.33 -5.45
CA PHE A 12 9.53 -36.87 -5.34
C PHE A 12 8.46 -36.43 -4.34
N LEU A 13 8.86 -36.11 -3.11
CA LEU A 13 8.02 -35.33 -2.21
C LEU A 13 8.01 -33.89 -2.72
N CYS A 14 6.90 -33.48 -3.34
CA CYS A 14 6.64 -32.07 -3.64
C CYS A 14 6.17 -31.41 -2.34
N ALA A 15 7.06 -30.68 -1.66
CA ALA A 15 6.66 -29.79 -0.59
C ALA A 15 5.92 -28.59 -1.21
N GLN A 16 4.60 -28.59 -1.18
CA GLN A 16 3.82 -27.40 -1.49
C GLN A 16 3.98 -26.41 -0.34
N ALA A 17 4.84 -25.41 -0.52
CA ALA A 17 4.73 -24.19 0.24
C ALA A 17 3.40 -23.54 -0.12
N ALA A 18 2.55 -23.28 0.87
CA ALA A 18 1.37 -22.45 0.68
C ALA A 18 1.86 -21.03 0.36
N VAL A 19 1.76 -20.63 -0.91
CA VAL A 19 1.99 -19.24 -1.31
C VAL A 19 0.72 -18.49 -0.94
N ALA A 20 0.81 -17.49 -0.06
CA ALA A 20 -0.30 -16.56 0.16
C ALA A 20 -0.70 -15.93 -1.18
N GLN A 21 -1.99 -15.61 -1.39
CA GLN A 21 -2.37 -14.88 -2.59
C GLN A 21 -1.71 -13.50 -2.55
N ASN A 22 -1.01 -13.14 -3.64
CA ASN A 22 -0.29 -11.87 -3.73
C ASN A 22 -1.25 -10.67 -3.76
N LEU A 23 -2.38 -10.82 -4.47
CA LEU A 23 -3.50 -9.90 -4.34
C LEU A 23 -4.28 -10.26 -3.08
N ARG A 24 -4.41 -9.30 -2.16
CA ARG A 24 -5.11 -9.50 -0.89
C ARG A 24 -5.91 -8.28 -0.50
N VAL A 25 -6.87 -8.48 0.39
CA VAL A 25 -7.36 -7.40 1.26
C VAL A 25 -6.25 -7.09 2.24
N ASN A 26 -5.76 -5.85 2.23
CA ASN A 26 -4.71 -5.39 3.12
C ASN A 26 -5.32 -4.83 4.41
N GLU A 27 -6.31 -3.96 4.27
CA GLU A 27 -7.03 -3.32 5.37
C GLU A 27 -8.53 -3.28 5.10
N ALA A 28 -9.30 -3.16 6.17
CA ALA A 28 -10.73 -2.88 6.09
C ALA A 28 -11.16 -2.08 7.31
N LEU A 29 -11.92 -1.03 7.09
CA LEU A 29 -12.55 -0.25 8.16
C LEU A 29 -14.05 -0.34 8.03
N SER A 30 -14.66 -0.90 9.07
CA SER A 30 -16.11 -0.87 9.27
C SER A 30 -16.48 0.22 10.27
N SER A 31 -17.66 0.82 10.12
CA SER A 31 -18.10 1.96 10.94
C SER A 31 -17.12 3.13 10.90
N ASN A 32 -16.69 3.50 9.70
CA ASN A 32 -15.79 4.62 9.50
C ASN A 32 -16.40 5.93 10.02
N SER A 33 -15.65 6.64 10.86
CA SER A 33 -16.09 7.90 11.49
C SER A 33 -15.09 9.04 11.36
N SER A 34 -13.88 8.79 10.85
CA SER A 34 -12.79 9.78 10.90
C SER A 34 -11.65 9.60 9.90
N THR A 35 -11.66 8.57 9.05
CA THR A 35 -10.58 8.35 8.07
C THR A 35 -10.94 8.93 6.71
N PHE A 36 -11.23 8.09 5.72
CA PHE A 36 -11.61 8.52 4.38
C PHE A 36 -13.07 8.96 4.31
N VAL A 37 -13.35 9.95 3.47
CA VAL A 37 -14.70 10.21 2.98
C VAL A 37 -14.76 9.80 1.51
N ASP A 38 -15.92 9.32 1.08
CA ASP A 38 -16.16 9.12 -0.33
C ASP A 38 -16.31 10.47 -1.07
N GLU A 39 -16.47 10.39 -2.38
CA GLU A 39 -16.62 11.53 -3.28
C GLU A 39 -17.86 12.40 -3.02
N ASP A 40 -18.83 11.93 -2.23
CA ASP A 40 -19.96 12.74 -1.77
C ASP A 40 -19.71 13.37 -0.39
N GLY A 41 -18.53 13.13 0.20
CA GLY A 41 -18.17 13.58 1.53
C GLY A 41 -18.72 12.69 2.65
N GLU A 42 -19.14 11.46 2.35
CA GLU A 42 -19.70 10.55 3.34
C GLU A 42 -18.63 9.62 3.93
N SER A 43 -18.63 9.47 5.25
CA SER A 43 -17.81 8.46 5.94
C SER A 43 -18.48 7.09 5.80
N VAL A 44 -18.06 6.35 4.78
CA VAL A 44 -18.53 4.99 4.51
C VAL A 44 -17.44 3.97 4.82
N ASP A 45 -17.84 2.72 5.03
CA ASP A 45 -16.92 1.60 5.17
C ASP A 45 -16.04 1.47 3.94
N TRP A 46 -14.79 1.05 4.14
CA TRP A 46 -13.85 0.88 3.03
C TRP A 46 -12.96 -0.34 3.22
N ILE A 47 -12.47 -0.84 2.08
CA ILE A 47 -11.57 -1.99 2.00
C ILE A 47 -10.38 -1.58 1.13
N GLU A 48 -9.17 -1.84 1.60
CA GLU A 48 -7.95 -1.65 0.81
C GLU A 48 -7.51 -2.98 0.20
N LEU A 49 -7.26 -2.96 -1.10
CA LEU A 49 -6.61 -4.03 -1.83
C LEU A 49 -5.14 -3.72 -2.01
N PHE A 50 -4.28 -4.73 -1.88
CA PHE A 50 -2.85 -4.63 -2.17
C PHE A 50 -2.39 -5.72 -3.11
N ASN A 51 -1.58 -5.34 -4.10
CA ASN A 51 -0.85 -6.26 -4.97
C ASN A 51 0.59 -6.47 -4.47
N GLY A 52 0.82 -7.54 -3.72
CA GLY A 52 2.15 -7.94 -3.25
C GLY A 52 2.99 -8.74 -4.24
N SER A 53 2.55 -8.88 -5.50
CA SER A 53 3.33 -9.59 -6.51
C SER A 53 4.37 -8.68 -7.17
N SER A 54 5.28 -9.28 -7.93
CA SER A 54 6.24 -8.57 -8.77
C SER A 54 5.70 -8.22 -10.18
N SER A 55 4.40 -8.41 -10.42
CA SER A 55 3.73 -8.15 -11.71
C SER A 55 2.46 -7.33 -11.53
N SER A 56 2.03 -6.60 -12.56
CA SER A 56 0.72 -5.94 -12.53
C SER A 56 -0.42 -6.97 -12.47
N VAL A 57 -1.53 -6.60 -11.83
CA VAL A 57 -2.73 -7.43 -11.71
C VAL A 57 -3.94 -6.63 -12.19
N GLN A 58 -4.61 -7.13 -13.23
CA GLN A 58 -5.85 -6.56 -13.72
C GLN A 58 -7.05 -7.18 -12.98
N LEU A 59 -7.89 -6.32 -12.39
CA LEU A 59 -8.98 -6.71 -11.51
C LEU A 59 -10.35 -6.79 -12.19
N GLN A 60 -10.43 -6.57 -13.51
CA GLN A 60 -11.70 -6.65 -14.22
C GLN A 60 -12.35 -8.02 -14.03
N GLY A 61 -13.61 -8.03 -13.59
CA GLY A 61 -14.37 -9.27 -13.39
C GLY A 61 -14.11 -9.96 -12.04
N TYR A 62 -13.21 -9.46 -11.20
CA TYR A 62 -13.09 -9.91 -9.82
C TYR A 62 -14.36 -9.57 -9.04
N GLY A 63 -14.71 -10.39 -8.06
CA GLY A 63 -15.90 -10.18 -7.22
C GLY A 63 -15.52 -9.72 -5.82
N ILE A 64 -16.22 -8.70 -5.30
CA ILE A 64 -16.25 -8.33 -3.89
C ILE A 64 -17.56 -8.82 -3.29
N THR A 65 -17.48 -9.54 -2.18
CA THR A 65 -18.65 -10.09 -1.50
C THR A 65 -18.41 -10.30 -0.01
N ASP A 66 -19.48 -10.13 0.76
CA ASP A 66 -19.66 -10.58 2.15
C ASP A 66 -20.53 -11.84 2.23
N ASP A 67 -21.06 -12.32 1.10
CA ASP A 67 -21.93 -13.49 0.99
C ASP A 67 -21.18 -14.66 0.33
N PRO A 68 -20.85 -15.73 1.07
CA PRO A 68 -20.12 -16.87 0.52
C PRO A 68 -20.90 -17.64 -0.56
N THR A 69 -22.21 -17.44 -0.65
CA THR A 69 -23.07 -18.05 -1.67
C THR A 69 -23.17 -17.21 -2.94
N ASN A 70 -22.86 -15.91 -2.85
CA ASN A 70 -22.84 -14.99 -3.98
C ASN A 70 -21.47 -14.33 -4.14
N ARG A 71 -20.56 -15.03 -4.84
CA ARG A 71 -19.17 -14.59 -5.05
C ARG A 71 -18.99 -13.30 -5.85
N PHE A 72 -20.04 -12.83 -6.54
CA PHE A 72 -19.99 -11.69 -7.47
C PHE A 72 -21.06 -10.65 -7.12
N LYS A 73 -21.29 -10.41 -5.82
CA LYS A 73 -22.25 -9.41 -5.32
C LYS A 73 -21.95 -8.01 -5.88
N TRP A 74 -20.67 -7.64 -5.94
CA TRP A 74 -20.19 -6.52 -6.73
C TRP A 74 -19.01 -6.95 -7.60
N VAL A 75 -19.03 -6.56 -8.88
CA VAL A 75 -18.02 -6.97 -9.87
C VAL A 75 -17.12 -5.79 -10.20
N MET A 76 -15.82 -5.99 -10.04
CA MET A 76 -14.80 -5.00 -10.26
C MET A 76 -14.79 -4.52 -11.73
N PRO A 77 -14.76 -3.19 -11.95
CA PRO A 77 -14.50 -2.60 -13.26
C PRO A 77 -13.05 -2.85 -13.68
N TYR A 78 -12.65 -2.31 -14.85
CA TYR A 78 -11.23 -2.28 -15.21
C TYR A 78 -10.45 -1.45 -14.18
N LEU A 79 -9.48 -2.11 -13.55
CA LEU A 79 -8.46 -1.51 -12.70
C LEU A 79 -7.22 -2.38 -12.81
N GLU A 80 -6.07 -1.76 -13.02
CA GLU A 80 -4.78 -2.43 -13.04
C GLU A 80 -3.98 -1.96 -11.83
N LEU A 81 -3.62 -2.89 -10.95
CA LEU A 81 -2.75 -2.63 -9.81
C LEU A 81 -1.32 -3.01 -10.16
N GLU A 82 -0.43 -2.04 -10.15
CA GLU A 82 1.01 -2.27 -10.31
C GLU A 82 1.60 -3.09 -9.14
N PRO A 83 2.80 -3.67 -9.29
CA PRO A 83 3.53 -4.28 -8.18
C PRO A 83 3.67 -3.32 -6.99
N GLY A 84 3.27 -3.77 -5.80
CA GLY A 84 3.26 -2.92 -4.60
C GLY A 84 2.12 -1.88 -4.57
N GLY A 85 1.22 -1.89 -5.55
CA GLY A 85 0.12 -0.95 -5.65
C GLY A 85 -1.02 -1.26 -4.67
N PHE A 86 -1.69 -0.19 -4.25
CA PHE A 86 -2.85 -0.22 -3.36
C PHE A 86 -4.07 0.38 -4.06
N SER A 87 -5.27 -0.02 -3.66
CA SER A 87 -6.52 0.66 -4.02
C SER A 87 -7.54 0.54 -2.90
N VAL A 88 -8.12 1.68 -2.51
CA VAL A 88 -9.25 1.72 -1.59
C VAL A 88 -10.55 1.60 -2.38
N LEU A 89 -11.46 0.75 -1.88
CA LEU A 89 -12.82 0.57 -2.36
C LEU A 89 -13.81 0.97 -1.27
N PHE A 90 -14.72 1.89 -1.59
CA PHE A 90 -15.80 2.26 -0.69
C PHE A 90 -16.97 1.28 -0.76
N ALA A 91 -17.32 0.69 0.37
CA ALA A 91 -18.49 -0.16 0.55
C ALA A 91 -19.77 0.68 0.79
N SER A 92 -19.98 1.71 -0.03
CA SER A 92 -21.05 2.70 0.11
C SER A 92 -22.45 2.17 -0.25
N GLY A 93 -22.53 1.04 -0.95
CA GLY A 93 -23.78 0.50 -1.49
C GLY A 93 -24.31 1.25 -2.73
N LYS A 94 -23.55 2.20 -3.28
CA LYS A 94 -23.97 3.06 -4.42
C LYS A 94 -23.72 2.44 -5.80
N ASP A 95 -23.15 1.23 -5.87
CA ASP A 95 -22.79 0.50 -7.11
C ASP A 95 -22.00 1.34 -8.12
N ARG A 96 -21.08 2.16 -7.63
CA ARG A 96 -20.19 2.97 -8.48
C ARG A 96 -19.10 2.09 -9.08
N ARG A 97 -18.80 2.35 -10.35
CA ARG A 97 -17.87 1.53 -11.15
C ARG A 97 -16.90 2.37 -11.99
N GLY A 98 -17.07 3.70 -12.04
CA GLY A 98 -16.14 4.59 -12.71
C GLY A 98 -14.90 4.86 -11.86
N LEU A 99 -14.01 5.72 -12.37
CA LEU A 99 -12.81 6.18 -11.65
C LEU A 99 -13.16 7.13 -10.50
N ASP A 100 -14.39 7.63 -10.46
CA ASP A 100 -14.97 8.35 -9.33
C ASP A 100 -14.95 7.48 -8.07
N GLY A 101 -14.34 8.00 -7.00
CA GLY A 101 -14.27 7.32 -5.70
C GLY A 101 -13.13 6.34 -5.50
N ARG A 102 -12.10 6.36 -6.36
CA ARG A 102 -10.88 5.59 -6.12
C ARG A 102 -9.81 6.44 -5.46
N TRP A 103 -9.12 5.87 -4.47
CA TRP A 103 -7.88 6.41 -3.95
C TRP A 103 -6.71 5.70 -4.60
N GLU A 104 -5.74 6.48 -5.07
CA GLU A 104 -4.46 6.01 -5.58
C GLU A 104 -3.35 6.33 -4.57
N THR A 105 -2.46 5.37 -4.34
CA THR A 105 -1.30 5.56 -3.47
C THR A 105 -0.11 6.06 -4.30
N ILE A 106 0.25 7.32 -4.09
CA ILE A 106 1.40 7.98 -4.74
C ILE A 106 2.63 8.08 -3.83
N VAL A 107 2.46 7.72 -2.56
CA VAL A 107 3.53 7.58 -1.55
C VAL A 107 3.36 6.20 -0.93
N ALA A 108 4.24 5.27 -1.28
CA ALA A 108 4.16 3.88 -0.88
C ALA A 108 5.05 3.57 0.34
N PRO A 109 4.73 2.52 1.12
CA PRO A 109 5.63 2.00 2.14
C PRO A 109 7.01 1.67 1.54
N GLY A 110 8.07 2.12 2.23
CA GLY A 110 9.45 1.92 1.79
C GLY A 110 9.95 2.89 0.72
N ASP A 111 9.12 3.83 0.24
CA ASP A 111 9.60 4.93 -0.59
C ASP A 111 10.75 5.68 0.09
N LEU A 112 11.64 6.25 -0.71
CA LEU A 112 12.75 7.03 -0.17
C LEU A 112 12.26 8.42 0.28
N TRP A 113 12.66 8.79 1.49
CA TRP A 113 12.43 10.09 2.09
C TRP A 113 13.74 10.81 2.32
N GLN A 114 13.74 12.13 2.11
CA GLN A 114 14.75 13.02 2.67
C GLN A 114 14.40 13.28 4.13
N TYR A 115 15.37 13.20 5.04
CA TYR A 115 15.14 13.44 6.46
C TYR A 115 16.33 14.12 7.15
N THR A 116 16.04 14.89 8.19
CA THR A 116 17.05 15.48 9.07
C THR A 116 16.58 15.48 10.52
N PRO A 117 17.46 15.20 11.52
CA PRO A 117 17.08 15.25 12.93
C PRO A 117 16.54 16.62 13.34
N GLY A 118 15.44 16.62 14.11
CA GLY A 118 14.80 17.82 14.65
C GLY A 118 15.50 18.40 15.88
N THR A 119 16.81 18.17 16.03
CA THR A 119 17.60 18.65 17.18
C THR A 119 17.83 20.16 17.14
N THR A 120 17.62 20.79 15.98
CA THR A 120 17.69 22.23 15.78
C THR A 120 16.54 22.71 14.91
N SER A 121 16.12 23.97 15.09
CA SER A 121 15.14 24.59 14.20
C SER A 121 15.74 24.75 12.80
N ILE A 122 15.00 24.31 11.79
CA ILE A 122 15.32 24.56 10.38
C ILE A 122 14.53 25.75 9.83
N ASP A 123 14.95 26.25 8.67
CA ASP A 123 14.28 27.35 7.99
C ASP A 123 12.82 26.98 7.65
N ALA A 124 11.86 27.86 7.97
CA ALA A 124 10.44 27.61 7.77
C ALA A 124 10.04 27.37 6.30
N SER A 125 10.87 27.76 5.33
CA SER A 125 10.66 27.46 3.91
C SER A 125 10.77 25.97 3.59
N TRP A 126 11.20 25.11 4.53
CA TRP A 126 11.26 23.67 4.34
C TRP A 126 9.93 23.01 3.97
N ILE A 127 8.78 23.67 4.16
CA ILE A 127 7.47 23.15 3.73
C ILE A 127 7.11 23.53 2.29
N ASN A 128 7.91 24.38 1.64
CA ASN A 128 7.63 24.86 0.29
C ASN A 128 8.03 23.82 -0.76
N ASN A 129 7.29 23.75 -1.88
CA ASN A 129 7.57 22.82 -2.98
C ASN A 129 8.99 22.97 -3.56
N GLY A 130 9.54 24.20 -3.57
CA GLY A 130 10.85 24.49 -4.15
C GLY A 130 12.02 24.48 -3.16
N PHE A 131 11.83 24.00 -1.94
CA PHE A 131 12.90 23.90 -0.96
C PHE A 131 13.97 22.89 -1.41
N ASP A 132 15.24 23.27 -1.29
CA ASP A 132 16.38 22.40 -1.58
C ASP A 132 16.74 21.57 -0.35
N ASP A 133 16.32 20.32 -0.34
CA ASP A 133 16.60 19.32 0.69
C ASP A 133 17.81 18.43 0.36
N SER A 134 18.64 18.80 -0.63
CA SER A 134 19.80 17.99 -1.05
C SER A 134 20.87 17.79 0.04
N SER A 135 20.82 18.59 1.11
CA SER A 135 21.69 18.46 2.28
C SER A 135 21.16 17.50 3.35
N TRP A 136 19.92 17.00 3.20
CA TRP A 136 19.30 16.06 4.13
C TRP A 136 19.80 14.64 3.84
N SER A 137 19.64 13.76 4.82
CA SER A 137 19.91 12.34 4.64
C SER A 137 18.78 11.69 3.85
N THR A 138 19.06 10.59 3.14
CA THR A 138 18.04 9.83 2.40
C THR A 138 17.92 8.41 2.94
N GLY A 139 16.70 7.91 3.12
CA GLY A 139 16.43 6.54 3.55
C GLY A 139 14.99 6.11 3.28
N PRO A 140 14.70 4.80 3.23
CA PRO A 140 13.33 4.29 3.09
C PRO A 140 12.43 4.68 4.28
N ALA A 141 11.13 4.85 4.03
CA ALA A 141 10.12 5.05 5.07
C ALA A 141 10.13 3.92 6.12
N GLY A 142 9.70 4.21 7.35
CA GLY A 142 10.01 3.40 8.53
C GLY A 142 11.30 3.92 9.17
N ILE A 143 11.27 5.18 9.60
CA ILE A 143 12.43 5.93 10.11
C ILE A 143 12.30 6.05 11.63
N GLY A 144 13.19 5.42 12.38
CA GLY A 144 13.07 5.39 13.84
C GLY A 144 14.29 4.81 14.55
N TYR A 145 14.12 4.42 15.82
CA TYR A 145 15.18 3.85 16.64
C TYR A 145 14.69 2.85 17.69
N GLY A 146 15.27 1.64 17.69
CA GLY A 146 15.46 0.83 18.90
C GLY A 146 14.54 -0.40 19.06
N ASP A 147 13.60 -0.62 18.15
CA ASP A 147 12.69 -1.78 18.10
C ASP A 147 13.15 -2.88 17.14
N GLY A 148 13.96 -2.52 16.14
CA GLY A 148 14.54 -3.44 15.17
C GLY A 148 13.64 -3.74 13.96
N ASP A 149 12.59 -2.95 13.73
CA ASP A 149 11.78 -3.01 12.51
C ASP A 149 11.89 -1.74 11.62
N ASP A 150 12.66 -0.74 12.07
CA ASP A 150 13.06 0.42 11.29
C ASP A 150 13.77 0.05 9.98
N ALA A 151 13.25 0.51 8.83
CA ALA A 151 13.95 0.43 7.56
C ALA A 151 15.10 1.46 7.47
N THR A 152 14.92 2.63 8.10
CA THR A 152 15.95 3.65 8.28
C THR A 152 16.25 3.82 9.75
N GLN A 153 17.39 3.29 10.18
CA GLN A 153 17.85 3.44 11.56
C GLN A 153 18.38 4.85 11.82
N THR A 154 17.79 5.53 12.78
CA THR A 154 18.30 6.77 13.36
C THR A 154 19.04 6.47 14.67
N GLY A 155 19.76 7.46 15.22
CA GLY A 155 20.13 7.41 16.65
C GLY A 155 18.93 7.84 17.51
N ALA A 156 19.06 7.80 18.83
CA ALA A 156 18.01 8.28 19.73
C ALA A 156 17.72 9.79 19.51
N ILE A 157 16.66 10.09 18.76
CA ILE A 157 16.18 11.44 18.45
C ILE A 157 14.70 11.54 18.80
N THR A 158 14.25 12.68 19.33
CA THR A 158 12.85 12.89 19.73
C THR A 158 11.98 13.42 18.59
N SER A 159 12.59 13.94 17.53
CA SER A 159 11.87 14.44 16.37
C SER A 159 12.78 14.43 15.14
N LEU A 160 12.15 14.44 13.97
CA LEU A 160 12.80 14.60 12.67
C LEU A 160 11.90 15.42 11.76
N PHE A 161 12.52 16.05 10.77
CA PHE A 161 11.82 16.59 9.61
C PHE A 161 12.01 15.60 8.46
N ALA A 162 10.92 15.29 7.74
CA ALA A 162 10.95 14.41 6.59
C ALA A 162 10.25 15.07 5.39
N ARG A 163 10.78 14.86 4.20
CA ARG A 163 10.26 15.34 2.92
C ARG A 163 10.28 14.22 1.90
N HIS A 164 9.19 14.11 1.16
CA HIS A 164 9.07 13.24 0.00
C HIS A 164 8.40 14.02 -1.12
N THR A 165 8.94 13.89 -2.33
CA THR A 165 8.45 14.61 -3.50
C THR A 165 7.87 13.62 -4.49
N PHE A 166 6.60 13.81 -4.84
CA PHE A 166 5.89 13.07 -5.88
C PHE A 166 5.36 14.05 -6.93
N SER A 167 4.91 13.51 -8.07
CA SER A 167 4.31 14.31 -9.15
C SER A 167 2.91 13.79 -9.46
N VAL A 168 1.97 14.72 -9.64
CA VAL A 168 0.63 14.42 -10.15
C VAL A 168 0.50 15.04 -11.53
N SER A 169 0.16 14.23 -12.53
CA SER A 169 0.09 14.62 -13.93
C SER A 169 -1.12 15.52 -14.23
N ASP A 170 -2.24 15.30 -13.55
CA ASP A 170 -3.46 16.11 -13.67
C ASP A 170 -4.07 16.36 -12.29
N THR A 171 -3.91 17.58 -11.79
CA THR A 171 -4.48 17.98 -10.50
C THR A 171 -5.95 18.39 -10.59
N SER A 172 -6.51 18.56 -11.79
CA SER A 172 -7.92 18.97 -11.97
C SER A 172 -8.90 17.85 -11.64
N ALA A 173 -8.42 16.60 -11.62
CA ALA A 173 -9.18 15.43 -11.21
C ALA A 173 -9.06 15.12 -9.70
N LEU A 174 -8.20 15.83 -8.95
CA LEU A 174 -8.03 15.59 -7.52
C LEU A 174 -9.17 16.20 -6.73
N ILE A 175 -9.99 15.34 -6.12
CA ILE A 175 -11.07 15.75 -5.21
C ILE A 175 -10.52 15.94 -3.79
N SER A 176 -9.61 15.07 -3.36
CA SER A 176 -9.03 15.05 -2.02
C SER A 176 -7.65 14.40 -2.01
N ALA A 177 -6.84 14.73 -1.00
CA ALA A 177 -5.58 14.07 -0.70
C ALA A 177 -5.53 13.74 0.80
N SER A 178 -4.95 12.59 1.14
CA SER A 178 -4.78 12.14 2.51
C SER A 178 -3.40 11.52 2.65
N LEU A 179 -2.73 11.79 3.76
CA LEU A 179 -1.49 11.14 4.15
C LEU A 179 -1.79 10.25 5.34
N HIS A 180 -1.73 8.93 5.14
CA HIS A 180 -1.76 7.97 6.23
C HIS A 180 -0.33 7.68 6.65
N MET A 181 -0.06 7.77 7.95
CA MET A 181 1.25 7.55 8.52
C MET A 181 1.07 6.80 9.83
N ASP A 182 1.69 5.62 9.90
CA ASP A 182 1.89 4.92 11.15
C ASP A 182 3.06 5.57 11.89
N TYR A 183 2.90 5.76 13.19
CA TYR A 183 3.93 6.25 14.08
C TYR A 183 3.79 5.54 15.42
N ASP A 184 4.92 5.26 16.06
CA ASP A 184 5.00 4.70 17.41
C ASP A 184 5.73 5.69 18.35
N ASP A 185 5.61 5.49 19.67
CA ASP A 185 6.09 6.43 20.71
C ASP A 185 7.54 6.26 21.20
#